data_AF-A0A432SV07-F1
#
_entry.id   AF-A0A432SV07-F1
#
_cell.length_a   1.000
_cell.length_b   1.000
_cell.length_c   1.000
_cell.angle_alpha   90.00
_cell.angle_beta   90.00
_cell.angle_gamma   90.00
#
_symmetry.space_group_name_H-M   'P 1'
#
loop_
_entity.id
_entity.type
_entity.pdbx_description
1 polymer ?
#
loop_
_entity_poly.entity_id
_entity_poly.type
_entity_poly.pdbx_seq_one_letter_code
_entity_poly.pdbx_strand_id
1 'polypeptide(L)' 'PDLIILFLIDIETLKERTSEKNLDGIELRGLEYLISVQTHMKESLERLNIPYLLIDSTKSIENISNTILNRIEVK' A
#
# COMPACT_ATOMS: atom_id res chain seq x y z
N PRO A 1 -10.21 7.76 13.27
CA PRO A 1 -10.64 7.60 11.87
C PRO A 1 -11.67 6.46 11.83
N ASP A 2 -12.73 6.59 11.03
CA ASP A 2 -13.79 5.57 10.97
C ASP A 2 -13.37 4.33 10.17
N LEU A 3 -12.52 4.54 9.16
CA LEU A 3 -11.92 3.50 8.33
C LEU A 3 -10.57 3.99 7.81
N ILE A 4 -9.57 3.11 7.78
CA ILE A 4 -8.30 3.34 7.09
C ILE A 4 -8.18 2.38 5.90
N ILE A 5 -7.82 2.89 4.73
CA ILE A 5 -7.53 2.08 3.55
C ILE A 5 -6.04 2.19 3.27
N LEU A 6 -5.29 1.11 3.51
CA LEU A 6 -3.86 1.05 3.31
C LEU A 6 -3.55 0.27 2.03
N PHE A 7 -2.95 0.96 1.07
CA PHE A 7 -2.45 0.39 -0.17
C PHE A 7 -1.09 -0.27 0.10
N LEU A 8 -0.99 -1.55 -0.24
CA LEU A 8 0.20 -2.35 -0.15
C LEU A 8 0.81 -2.50 -1.54
N ILE A 9 2.12 -2.34 -1.61
CA ILE A 9 2.93 -2.59 -2.80
C ILE A 9 4.17 -3.39 -2.39
N ASP A 10 4.60 -4.31 -3.23
CA ASP A 10 5.88 -4.99 -3.07
C ASP A 10 7.03 -4.16 -3.65
N ILE A 11 8.26 -4.52 -3.30
CA ILE A 11 9.45 -3.77 -3.71
C ILE A 11 9.69 -3.83 -5.23
N GLU A 12 9.33 -4.91 -5.91
CA GLU A 12 9.55 -5.06 -7.35
C GLU A 12 8.57 -4.18 -8.13
N THR A 13 7.27 -4.24 -7.80
CA THR A 13 6.25 -3.35 -8.38
C THR A 13 6.57 -1.87 -8.08
N LEU A 14 7.08 -1.57 -6.88
CA LEU A 14 7.46 -0.21 -6.52
C LEU A 14 8.64 0.29 -7.36
N LYS A 15 9.66 -0.55 -7.59
CA LYS A 15 10.79 -0.24 -8.49
C LYS A 15 10.28 0.05 -9.90
N GLU A 16 9.44 -0.82 -10.44
CA GLU A 16 8.87 -0.68 -11.80
C GLU A 16 8.07 0.62 -11.96
N ARG A 17 7.27 1.00 -10.95
CA ARG A 17 6.44 2.21 -11.00
C ARG A 17 7.22 3.50 -10.76
N THR A 18 8.35 3.42 -10.05
CA THR A 18 9.14 4.60 -9.69
C THR A 18 10.23 4.90 -10.70
N SER A 19 10.66 3.91 -11.50
CA SER A 19 11.87 4.03 -12.31
C SER A 19 11.62 3.81 -13.80
N GLU A 20 11.95 4.82 -14.62
CA GLU A 20 12.15 4.69 -16.07
C GLU A 20 13.59 4.26 -16.44
N LYS A 21 14.51 4.19 -15.46
CA LYS A 21 15.95 3.91 -15.64
C LYS A 21 16.50 2.97 -14.58
N ASN A 22 17.70 2.43 -14.81
CA ASN A 22 18.45 1.61 -13.85
C ASN A 22 18.68 2.39 -12.54
N LEU A 23 18.15 1.88 -11.43
CA LEU A 23 18.31 2.43 -10.09
C LEU A 23 19.74 2.23 -9.58
N ASP A 24 20.32 3.25 -8.96
CA ASP A 24 21.56 3.14 -8.20
C ASP A 24 21.31 2.74 -6.73
N GLY A 25 22.39 2.56 -5.97
CA GLY A 25 22.32 2.11 -4.57
C GLY A 25 21.75 3.15 -3.58
N ILE A 26 21.61 4.41 -3.97
CA ILE A 26 20.92 5.44 -3.17
C ILE A 26 19.43 5.34 -3.39
N GLU A 27 18.98 5.26 -4.65
CA GLU A 27 17.56 5.15 -4.97
C GLU A 27 16.94 3.87 -4.42
N LEU A 28 17.67 2.74 -4.51
CA LEU A 28 17.22 1.47 -3.95
C LEU A 28 16.93 1.56 -2.44
N ARG A 29 17.82 2.20 -1.68
CA ARG A 29 17.63 2.40 -0.23
C ARG A 29 16.42 3.28 0.08
N GLY A 30 16.12 4.24 -0.78
CA GLY A 30 14.91 5.05 -0.68
C GLY A 30 13.64 4.19 -0.81
N LEU A 31 13.61 3.26 -1.77
CA LEU A 31 12.48 2.35 -1.96
C LEU A 31 12.34 1.35 -0.80
N GLU A 32 13.45 0.78 -0.32
CA GLU A 32 13.46 -0.09 0.87
C GLU A 32 12.93 0.63 2.11
N TYR A 33 13.28 1.91 2.28
CA TYR A 33 12.75 2.74 3.35
C TYR A 33 11.22 2.89 3.24
N LEU A 34 10.68 3.15 2.05
CA LEU A 34 9.23 3.24 1.84
C LEU A 34 8.51 1.93 2.19
N ILE A 35 9.09 0.78 1.81
CA ILE A 35 8.56 -0.53 2.21
C ILE A 35 8.59 -0.68 3.74
N SER A 36 9.65 -0.22 4.40
CA SER A 36 9.73 -0.26 5.88
C SER A 36 8.63 0.61 6.53
N VAL A 37 8.33 1.78 5.98
CA VAL A 37 7.26 2.65 6.45
C VAL A 37 5.90 1.98 6.29
N GLN A 38 5.64 1.35 5.14
CA GLN A 38 4.42 0.57 4.90
C GLN A 38 4.25 -0.56 5.93
N THR A 39 5.34 -1.27 6.27
CA THR A 39 5.32 -2.33 7.29
C THR A 39 4.93 -1.78 8.65
N HIS A 40 5.56 -0.68 9.10
CA HIS A 40 5.22 -0.05 10.38
C HIS A 40 3.78 0.49 10.41
N MET A 41 3.27 1.01 9.29
CA MET A 41 1.87 1.41 9.17
C MET A 41 0.93 0.22 9.37
N LYS A 42 1.21 -0.92 8.73
CA LYS A 42 0.42 -2.14 8.90
C LYS A 42 0.41 -2.63 10.35
N GLU A 43 1.58 -2.70 10.99
CA GLU A 43 1.70 -3.09 12.40
C GLU A 43 0.94 -2.13 13.34
N SER A 44 0.97 -0.83 13.02
CA SER A 44 0.22 0.16 13.79
C SER A 44 -1.28 -0.07 13.70
N LEU A 45 -1.81 -0.41 12.52
CA LEU A 45 -3.22 -0.73 12.33
C LEU A 45 -3.65 -1.96 13.12
N GLU A 46 -2.83 -3.01 13.12
CA GLU A 46 -3.07 -4.24 13.88
C GLU A 46 -3.14 -3.99 15.39
N ARG A 47 -2.35 -3.03 15.91
CA ARG A 47 -2.33 -2.66 17.33
C ARG A 47 -3.44 -1.71 17.75
N LEU A 48 -3.84 -0.79 16.87
CA LEU A 48 -4.79 0.28 17.21
C LEU A 48 -6.26 -0.20 17.22
N ASN A 49 -6.54 -1.41 16.76
CA ASN A 49 -7.89 -1.99 16.69
C ASN A 49 -8.93 -1.05 16.02
N ILE A 50 -8.47 -0.30 15.02
CA ILE A 50 -9.29 0.60 14.18
C ILE A 50 -9.77 -0.21 12.97
N PRO A 51 -10.98 -0.02 12.45
CA PRO A 51 -11.37 -0.64 11.18
C PRO A 51 -10.40 -0.24 10.06
N TYR A 52 -9.81 -1.23 9.40
CA TYR A 52 -8.95 -1.00 8.25
C TYR A 52 -9.24 -1.99 7.10
N LEU A 53 -8.81 -1.59 5.89
CA LEU A 53 -8.79 -2.41 4.69
C LEU A 53 -7.38 -2.35 4.11
N LEU A 54 -6.78 -3.52 3.88
CA LEU A 54 -5.52 -3.63 3.15
C LEU A 54 -5.83 -3.90 1.68
N ILE A 55 -5.24 -3.11 0.78
CA ILE A 55 -5.45 -3.24 -0.67
C ILE A 55 -4.14 -3.60 -1.35
N ASP A 56 -4.16 -4.67 -2.13
CA ASP A 56 -3.08 -4.99 -3.05
C ASP A 56 -3.10 -4.01 -4.24
N SER A 57 -2.06 -3.18 -4.34
CA SER A 57 -1.94 -2.12 -5.35
C SER A 57 -1.56 -2.64 -6.73
N THR A 58 -1.26 -3.93 -6.88
CA THR A 58 -0.99 -4.57 -8.18
C THR A 58 -2.27 -4.88 -8.96
N LYS A 59 -3.43 -4.87 -8.29
CA LYS A 59 -4.73 -5.10 -8.91
C LYS A 59 -5.14 -3.96 -9.86
N SER A 60 -6.09 -4.26 -10.75
CA SER A 60 -6.67 -3.25 -11.64
C SER A 60 -7.42 -2.17 -10.85
N ILE A 61 -7.46 -0.96 -11.41
CA ILE A 61 -8.18 0.18 -10.84
C ILE A 61 -9.65 -0.17 -10.59
N GLU A 62 -10.28 -0.92 -11.51
CA GLU A 62 -11.66 -1.39 -11.36
C GLU A 62 -11.83 -2.30 -10.13
N ASN A 63 -10.97 -3.31 -9.97
CA ASN A 63 -11.02 -4.21 -8.83
C ASN A 63 -10.78 -3.49 -7.49
N ILE A 64 -9.82 -2.57 -7.48
CA ILE A 64 -9.55 -1.71 -6.32
C ILE A 64 -10.77 -0.86 -5.98
N SER A 65 -11.34 -0.17 -6.96
CA SER A 65 -12.50 0.70 -6.80
C SER A 65 -13.70 -0.07 -6.28
N ASN A 66 -14.01 -1.23 -6.87
CA ASN A 66 -15.10 -2.09 -6.43
C ASN A 66 -14.89 -2.58 -4.99
N THR A 67 -13.67 -2.94 -4.61
CA THR A 67 -13.35 -3.36 -3.24
C THR A 67 -13.59 -2.22 -2.24
N ILE A 68 -13.17 -1.00 -2.58
CA ILE A 68 -13.37 0.18 -1.74
C ILE A 68 -14.85 0.52 -1.61
N LEU A 69 -15.58 0.59 -2.73
CA LEU A 69 -17.01 0.87 -2.76
C LEU A 69 -17.78 -0.14 -1.91
N ASN A 70 -17.54 -1.44 -2.11
CA ASN A 70 -18.16 -2.49 -1.28
C ASN A 70 -17.85 -2.32 0.21
N ARG A 71 -16.65 -1.83 0.58
CA ARG A 71 -16.29 -1.65 1.99
C ARG A 71 -16.98 -0.45 2.65
N ILE A 72 -17.25 0.61 1.88
CA ILE A 72 -17.87 1.85 2.36
C ILE A 72 -19.39 1.87 2.22
N GLU A 73 -19.95 1.11 1.26
CA GLU A 73 -21.39 1.02 1.00
C GLU A 73 -22.12 0.00 1.89
N VAL A 74 -21.39 -0.86 2.61
CA VAL A 74 -21.97 -1.69 3.67
C VAL A 74 -22.40 -0.76 4.81
N LYS A 75 -23.64 -0.28 4.71
CA LYS A 75 -24.47 0.31 5.76
C LYS A 75 -25.60 -0.64 6.12
#